data_AF-A0AAU5QA09-F1
#
_entry.id   AF-A0AAU5QA09-F1
#
_cell.length_a   1.000
_cell.length_b   1.000
_cell.length_c   1.000
_cell.angle_alpha   90.00
_cell.angle_beta   90.00
_cell.angle_gamma   90.00
#
_symmetry.space_group_name_H-M   'P 1'
#
loop_
_entity.id
_entity.type
_entity.pdbx_description
1 polymer ?
#
loop_
_entity_poly.entity_id
_entity_poly.type
_entity_poly.pdbx_seq_one_letter_code
_entity_poly.pdbx_strand_id
1 'polypeptide(L)'
;MGDVLAGIQATWEFESDSVLIRYERGHRTPKLLQALHERRIPHEALASVTLSPGRRGTVVLYAAPRPGADPLMEAAAGQLKEACDPYRLVLPADGKDMAEFHAGELRAALAVDADRPTERYTVAAPDAPLAFKASDGRASFDGRHVGFRWSRTGASSAKWKAGDQSFSVSELSGVEWRTPEAAEGYLRLLRRSDVLLGEESTPPARVDQDPAAVVFGVRSGPVHESLPFAAAVLESVQKSGAAPALALHTARRDPADIAERIRHLGELHQAGLVTDDEFSSKKAQLLAEL
;
A
#
# COMPACT_ATOMS: atom_id res chain seq x y z
N MET A 1 -7.84 -28.83 14.92
CA MET A 1 -8.29 -29.03 13.53
C MET A 1 -9.06 -27.77 13.23
N GLY A 2 -8.48 -26.83 12.47
CA GLY A 2 -9.08 -25.51 12.25
C GLY A 2 -10.39 -25.65 11.49
N ASP A 3 -11.37 -24.81 11.80
CA ASP A 3 -12.62 -24.77 11.05
C ASP A 3 -12.34 -24.14 9.67
N VAL A 4 -13.00 -24.68 8.65
CA VAL A 4 -12.75 -24.32 7.25
C VAL A 4 -14.04 -23.81 6.61
N LEU A 5 -13.95 -22.62 6.01
CA LEU A 5 -15.05 -22.00 5.27
C LEU A 5 -14.68 -21.88 3.79
N ALA A 6 -15.26 -22.78 2.98
CA ALA A 6 -15.01 -22.84 1.54
C ALA A 6 -15.94 -21.88 0.77
N GLY A 7 -15.34 -20.90 0.10
CA GLY A 7 -16.04 -19.98 -0.80
C GLY A 7 -15.82 -20.32 -2.28
N ILE A 8 -16.32 -19.43 -3.15
CA ILE A 8 -16.28 -19.62 -4.61
C ILE A 8 -14.86 -19.44 -5.18
N GLN A 9 -14.09 -18.51 -4.61
CA GLN A 9 -12.78 -18.08 -5.14
C GLN A 9 -11.64 -18.28 -4.13
N ALA A 10 -11.97 -18.61 -2.88
CA ALA A 10 -11.02 -18.81 -1.82
C ALA A 10 -11.62 -19.73 -0.75
N THR A 11 -10.75 -20.30 0.07
CA THR A 11 -11.08 -21.04 1.28
C THR A 11 -10.40 -20.36 2.45
N TRP A 12 -11.13 -20.12 3.54
CA TRP A 12 -10.58 -19.55 4.78
C TRP A 12 -10.47 -20.64 5.83
N GLU A 13 -9.28 -20.81 6.38
CA GLU A 13 -9.02 -21.68 7.53
C GLU A 13 -8.82 -20.79 8.75
N PHE A 14 -9.60 -21.03 9.81
CA PHE A 14 -9.55 -20.25 11.04
C PHE A 14 -8.59 -20.93 12.03
N GLU A 15 -7.52 -20.22 12.36
CA GLU A 15 -6.57 -20.61 13.39
C GLU A 15 -6.78 -19.78 14.66
N SER A 16 -6.06 -20.10 15.74
CA SER A 16 -6.22 -19.41 17.02
C SER A 16 -5.83 -17.93 17.00
N ASP A 17 -4.89 -17.55 16.13
CA ASP A 17 -4.30 -16.21 16.08
C ASP A 17 -4.41 -15.54 14.70
N SER A 18 -4.94 -16.24 13.71
CA SER A 18 -4.92 -15.80 12.32
C SER A 18 -5.95 -16.54 11.45
N VAL A 19 -6.19 -15.98 10.27
CA VAL A 19 -6.96 -16.60 9.20
C VAL A 19 -6.02 -16.92 8.05
N LEU A 20 -5.94 -18.18 7.65
CA LEU A 20 -5.25 -18.57 6.42
C LEU A 20 -6.23 -18.53 5.25
N ILE A 21 -6.01 -17.61 4.33
CA ILE A 21 -6.79 -17.47 3.10
C ILE A 21 -6.06 -18.20 1.98
N ARG A 22 -6.68 -19.21 1.38
CA ARG A 22 -6.17 -19.89 0.19
C ARG A 22 -7.01 -19.56 -1.03
N TYR A 23 -6.39 -19.07 -2.09
CA TYR A 23 -7.10 -18.69 -3.31
C TYR A 23 -7.18 -19.84 -4.31
N GLU A 24 -8.37 -20.04 -4.87
CA GLU A 24 -8.64 -21.10 -5.83
C GLU A 24 -7.98 -20.82 -7.18
N ARG A 25 -7.36 -21.85 -7.78
CA ARG A 25 -6.73 -21.78 -9.11
C ARG A 25 -7.75 -22.10 -10.19
N GLY A 26 -8.71 -21.21 -10.41
CA GLY A 26 -9.79 -21.38 -11.39
C GLY A 26 -9.92 -20.22 -12.35
N HIS A 27 -10.46 -20.47 -13.55
CA HIS A 27 -10.71 -19.43 -14.57
C HIS A 27 -11.66 -18.30 -14.10
N ARG A 28 -12.44 -18.54 -13.03
CA ARG A 28 -13.34 -17.55 -12.41
C ARG A 28 -12.67 -16.74 -11.30
N THR A 29 -11.48 -17.14 -10.86
CA THR A 29 -10.71 -16.42 -9.84
C THR A 29 -9.87 -15.35 -10.54
N PRO A 30 -9.89 -14.08 -10.10
CA PRO A 30 -9.04 -13.04 -10.66
C PRO A 30 -7.56 -13.43 -10.59
N LYS A 31 -6.80 -13.03 -11.61
CA LYS A 31 -5.37 -13.35 -11.69
C LYS A 31 -4.56 -12.87 -10.48
N LEU A 32 -4.96 -11.75 -9.85
CA LEU A 32 -4.29 -11.25 -8.65
C LEU A 32 -4.38 -12.26 -7.51
N LEU A 33 -5.59 -12.74 -7.20
CA LEU A 33 -5.79 -13.74 -6.16
C LEU A 33 -5.05 -15.05 -6.48
N GLN A 34 -5.06 -15.47 -7.74
CA GLN A 34 -4.27 -16.63 -8.18
C GLN A 34 -2.77 -16.44 -7.95
N ALA A 35 -2.23 -15.24 -8.21
CA ALA A 35 -0.82 -14.92 -8.03
C ALA A 35 -0.42 -14.83 -6.55
N LEU A 36 -1.34 -14.46 -5.67
CA LEU A 36 -1.11 -14.43 -4.22
C LEU A 36 -1.07 -15.84 -3.61
N HIS A 37 -1.71 -16.84 -4.24
CA HIS A 37 -1.81 -18.23 -3.80
C HIS A 37 -2.46 -18.43 -2.42
N GLU A 38 -1.78 -18.04 -1.35
CA GLU A 38 -2.29 -18.09 0.02
C GLU A 38 -1.75 -16.91 0.84
N ARG A 39 -2.50 -16.51 1.87
CA ARG A 39 -2.13 -15.43 2.77
C ARG A 39 -2.55 -15.75 4.19
N ARG A 40 -1.60 -15.69 5.12
CA ARG A 40 -1.88 -15.75 6.55
C ARG A 40 -2.14 -14.34 7.06
N ILE A 41 -3.33 -14.12 7.62
CA ILE A 41 -3.77 -12.83 8.14
C ILE A 41 -3.88 -12.93 9.67
N PRO A 42 -2.95 -12.37 10.44
CA PRO A 42 -3.08 -12.28 11.90
C PRO A 42 -4.35 -11.54 12.31
N HIS A 43 -4.99 -11.94 13.40
CA HIS A 43 -6.17 -11.23 13.92
C HIS A 43 -5.85 -9.77 14.28
N GLU A 44 -4.61 -9.49 14.74
CA GLU A 44 -4.10 -8.14 14.99
C GLU A 44 -4.05 -7.24 13.74
N ALA A 45 -4.07 -7.83 12.53
CA ALA A 45 -4.10 -7.12 11.27
C ALA A 45 -5.52 -6.69 10.85
N LEU A 46 -6.57 -7.17 11.53
CA LEU A 46 -7.96 -6.93 11.16
C LEU A 46 -8.54 -5.75 11.93
N ALA A 47 -9.25 -4.87 11.22
CA ALA A 47 -9.94 -3.71 11.78
C ALA A 47 -11.43 -4.00 12.00
N SER A 48 -12.06 -4.73 11.07
CA SER A 48 -13.48 -5.05 11.17
C SER A 48 -13.84 -6.29 10.36
N VAL A 49 -14.96 -6.92 10.71
CA VAL A 49 -15.51 -8.05 9.95
C VAL A 49 -16.98 -7.83 9.68
N THR A 50 -17.37 -7.89 8.42
CA THR A 50 -18.72 -7.60 7.95
C THR A 50 -19.24 -8.76 7.11
N LEU A 51 -20.55 -9.00 7.24
CA LEU A 51 -21.27 -9.94 6.39
C LEU A 51 -22.31 -9.15 5.61
N SER A 52 -22.35 -9.33 4.30
CA SER A 52 -23.26 -8.59 3.43
C SER A 52 -23.82 -9.47 2.32
N PRO A 53 -25.01 -9.15 1.78
CA PRO A 53 -25.51 -9.81 0.58
C PRO A 53 -24.60 -9.53 -0.61
N GLY A 54 -24.23 -10.58 -1.34
CA GLY A 54 -23.46 -10.53 -2.57
C GLY A 54 -24.33 -10.52 -3.84
N ARG A 55 -23.69 -10.71 -4.99
CA ARG A 55 -24.38 -10.80 -6.29
C ARG A 55 -24.97 -12.20 -6.48
N ARG A 56 -26.09 -12.31 -7.21
CA ARG A 56 -26.70 -13.61 -7.59
C ARG A 56 -27.03 -14.51 -6.39
N GLY A 57 -27.48 -13.92 -5.28
CA GLY A 57 -27.84 -14.67 -4.06
C GLY A 57 -26.65 -15.21 -3.28
N THR A 58 -25.44 -14.72 -3.55
CA THR A 58 -24.26 -15.05 -2.71
C THR A 58 -24.25 -14.24 -1.42
N VAL A 59 -23.43 -14.65 -0.48
CA VAL A 59 -23.10 -13.90 0.74
C VAL A 59 -21.61 -13.56 0.70
N VAL A 60 -21.24 -12.37 1.19
CA VAL A 60 -19.86 -11.92 1.23
C VAL A 60 -19.45 -11.70 2.68
N LEU A 61 -18.47 -12.48 3.13
CA LEU A 61 -17.72 -12.24 4.35
C LEU A 61 -16.51 -11.38 4.00
N TYR A 62 -16.39 -10.22 4.62
CA TYR A 62 -15.30 -9.27 4.39
C TYR A 62 -14.60 -8.95 5.70
N ALA A 63 -13.30 -9.24 5.78
CA ALA A 63 -12.44 -8.95 6.93
C ALA A 63 -11.50 -7.79 6.59
N ALA A 64 -11.89 -6.56 6.89
CA ALA A 64 -11.13 -5.39 6.52
C ALA A 64 -9.80 -5.32 7.30
N PRO A 65 -8.64 -5.18 6.64
CA PRO A 65 -7.38 -4.99 7.33
C PRO A 65 -7.27 -3.58 7.93
N ARG A 66 -6.46 -3.44 8.97
CA ARG A 66 -6.07 -2.15 9.54
C ARG A 66 -5.22 -1.35 8.54
N PRO A 67 -5.34 -0.02 8.51
CA PRO A 67 -4.39 0.81 7.78
C PRO A 67 -2.95 0.52 8.24
N GLY A 68 -2.04 0.29 7.30
CA GLY A 68 -0.64 -0.04 7.59
C GLY A 68 -0.35 -1.53 7.89
N ALA A 69 -1.36 -2.40 7.97
CA ALA A 69 -1.16 -3.80 8.36
C ALA A 69 -0.72 -4.68 7.18
N ASP A 70 -1.21 -4.37 5.98
CA ASP A 70 -0.92 -5.12 4.76
C ASP A 70 -0.27 -4.22 3.69
N PRO A 71 0.99 -4.49 3.30
CA PRO A 71 1.68 -3.71 2.27
C PRO A 71 1.01 -3.81 0.90
N LEU A 72 0.28 -4.89 0.61
CA LEU A 72 -0.48 -5.04 -0.64
C LEU A 72 -1.67 -4.07 -0.69
N MET A 73 -2.39 -3.94 0.43
CA MET A 73 -3.53 -3.02 0.51
C MET A 73 -3.08 -1.56 0.62
N GLU A 74 -1.96 -1.31 1.28
CA GLU A 74 -1.33 0.01 1.30
C GLU A 74 -0.88 0.45 -0.10
N ALA A 75 -0.16 -0.41 -0.83
CA ALA A 75 0.23 -0.14 -2.21
C ALA A 75 -0.98 0.08 -3.13
N ALA A 76 -2.06 -0.69 -2.93
CA ALA A 76 -3.28 -0.55 -3.71
C ALA A 76 -3.99 0.79 -3.49
N ALA A 77 -3.85 1.38 -2.30
CA ALA A 77 -4.44 2.67 -1.91
C ALA A 77 -5.94 2.80 -2.29
N GLY A 78 -6.71 1.72 -2.12
CA GLY A 78 -8.15 1.68 -2.42
C GLY A 78 -8.52 1.64 -3.92
N GLN A 79 -7.54 1.52 -4.83
CA GLN A 79 -7.78 1.48 -6.28
C GLN A 79 -8.15 0.08 -6.81
N LEU A 80 -8.12 -0.95 -5.96
CA LEU A 80 -8.48 -2.31 -6.34
C LEU A 80 -10.00 -2.45 -6.55
N LYS A 81 -10.37 -3.13 -7.62
CA LYS A 81 -11.74 -3.60 -7.82
C LYS A 81 -12.13 -4.56 -6.71
N GLU A 82 -13.38 -4.50 -6.28
CA GLU A 82 -13.97 -5.41 -5.29
C GLU A 82 -13.69 -6.89 -5.58
N ALA A 83 -13.77 -7.31 -6.85
CA ALA A 83 -13.54 -8.70 -7.22
C ALA A 83 -12.10 -9.16 -6.95
N CYS A 84 -11.13 -8.24 -6.99
CA CYS A 84 -9.72 -8.52 -6.78
C CYS A 84 -9.30 -8.34 -5.31
N ASP A 85 -10.23 -8.02 -4.42
CA ASP A 85 -9.94 -7.80 -3.01
C ASP A 85 -9.61 -9.13 -2.30
N PRO A 86 -8.38 -9.30 -1.76
CA PRO A 86 -7.94 -10.53 -1.12
C PRO A 86 -8.68 -10.86 0.18
N TYR A 87 -9.37 -9.90 0.79
CA TYR A 87 -10.05 -10.02 2.08
C TYR A 87 -11.55 -10.34 1.96
N ARG A 88 -12.02 -10.62 0.74
CA ARG A 88 -13.42 -10.96 0.46
C ARG A 88 -13.58 -12.44 0.18
N LEU A 89 -14.39 -13.10 1.00
CA LEU A 89 -14.85 -14.46 0.77
C LEU A 89 -16.29 -14.44 0.27
N VAL A 90 -16.48 -14.84 -0.99
CA VAL A 90 -17.81 -14.97 -1.59
C VAL A 90 -18.30 -16.40 -1.41
N LEU A 91 -19.47 -16.57 -0.80
CA LEU A 91 -20.07 -17.84 -0.44
C LEU A 91 -21.43 -18.02 -1.14
N PRO A 92 -21.83 -19.26 -1.46
CA PRO A 92 -23.20 -19.55 -1.84
C PRO A 92 -24.18 -19.31 -0.66
N ALA A 93 -25.48 -19.20 -0.95
CA ALA A 93 -26.50 -18.81 0.03
C ALA A 93 -26.61 -19.77 1.24
N ASP A 94 -26.37 -21.05 1.02
CA ASP A 94 -26.34 -22.10 2.03
C ASP A 94 -25.16 -21.97 3.00
N GLY A 95 -24.08 -21.28 2.60
CA GLY A 95 -22.93 -20.97 3.46
C GLY A 95 -23.18 -19.82 4.45
N LYS A 96 -24.36 -19.20 4.44
CA LYS A 96 -24.65 -17.99 5.24
C LYS A 96 -24.48 -18.21 6.74
N ASP A 97 -25.07 -19.27 7.30
CA ASP A 97 -25.08 -19.50 8.75
C ASP A 97 -23.65 -19.75 9.27
N MET A 98 -22.84 -20.49 8.52
CA MET A 98 -21.44 -20.73 8.83
C MET A 98 -20.61 -19.44 8.74
N ALA A 99 -20.91 -18.59 7.76
CA ALA A 99 -20.28 -17.28 7.63
C ALA A 99 -20.65 -16.33 8.77
N GLU A 100 -21.91 -16.36 9.23
CA GLU A 100 -22.35 -15.60 10.42
C GLU A 100 -21.62 -16.06 11.68
N PHE A 101 -21.49 -17.38 11.88
CA PHE A 101 -20.75 -17.96 12.99
C PHE A 101 -19.28 -17.50 12.98
N HIS A 102 -18.54 -17.72 11.90
CA HIS A 102 -17.14 -17.32 11.82
C HIS A 102 -16.93 -15.81 11.84
N ALA A 103 -17.87 -15.02 11.31
CA ALA A 103 -17.83 -13.58 11.47
C ALA A 103 -17.95 -13.16 12.94
N GLY A 104 -18.77 -13.86 13.73
CA GLY A 104 -18.87 -13.67 15.18
C GLY A 104 -17.55 -13.96 15.89
N GLU A 105 -16.94 -15.11 15.60
CA GLU A 105 -15.65 -15.52 16.18
C GLU A 105 -14.55 -14.51 15.84
N LEU A 106 -14.44 -14.09 14.58
CA LEU A 106 -13.43 -13.10 14.19
C LEU A 106 -13.67 -11.73 14.84
N ARG A 107 -14.94 -11.29 14.97
CA ARG A 107 -15.25 -10.04 15.67
C ARG A 107 -14.85 -10.09 17.15
N ALA A 108 -15.04 -11.23 17.80
CA ALA A 108 -14.63 -11.44 19.18
C ALA A 108 -13.11 -11.48 19.34
N ALA A 109 -12.38 -11.90 18.30
CA ALA A 109 -10.92 -11.99 18.28
C ALA A 109 -10.20 -10.70 17.80
N LEU A 110 -10.93 -9.66 17.40
CA LEU A 110 -10.32 -8.39 17.01
C LEU A 110 -9.52 -7.77 18.16
N ALA A 111 -8.39 -7.16 17.82
CA ALA A 111 -7.58 -6.44 18.80
C ALA A 111 -8.36 -5.27 19.43
N VAL A 112 -8.05 -4.94 20.69
CA VAL A 112 -8.70 -3.83 21.40
C VAL A 112 -8.49 -2.50 20.69
N ASP A 113 -7.36 -2.35 19.98
CA ASP A 113 -6.95 -1.19 19.20
C ASP A 113 -7.17 -1.38 17.68
N ALA A 114 -8.11 -2.25 17.28
CA ALA A 114 -8.41 -2.55 15.88
C ALA A 114 -8.83 -1.32 15.05
N ASP A 115 -9.26 -0.22 15.69
CA ASP A 115 -9.59 1.05 15.06
C ASP A 115 -8.35 1.91 14.73
N ARG A 116 -7.18 1.58 15.29
CA ARG A 116 -5.95 2.33 15.09
C ARG A 116 -5.12 1.76 13.92
N PRO A 117 -4.40 2.59 13.16
CA PRO A 117 -3.39 2.11 12.21
C PRO A 117 -2.31 1.29 12.90
N THR A 118 -1.68 0.38 12.17
CA THR A 118 -0.48 -0.32 12.64
C THR A 118 0.77 0.46 12.22
N GLU A 119 1.78 0.48 13.09
CA GLU A 119 3.08 1.12 12.78
C GLU A 119 3.94 0.28 11.82
N ARG A 120 3.61 -1.01 11.70
CA ARG A 120 4.34 -1.99 10.90
C ARG A 120 3.38 -2.93 10.18
N TYR A 121 3.86 -3.51 9.09
CA TYR A 121 3.15 -4.55 8.38
C TYR A 121 3.12 -5.81 9.23
N THR A 122 1.93 -6.29 9.53
CA THR A 122 1.70 -7.57 10.24
C THR A 122 1.36 -8.69 9.26
N VAL A 123 0.92 -8.35 8.04
CA VAL A 123 0.70 -9.29 6.95
C VAL A 123 1.91 -9.29 6.02
N ALA A 124 2.41 -10.48 5.70
CA ALA A 124 3.54 -10.64 4.79
C ALA A 124 3.20 -10.18 3.37
N ALA A 125 4.17 -9.51 2.73
CA ALA A 125 4.13 -9.25 1.31
C ALA A 125 4.48 -10.51 0.48
N PRO A 126 4.12 -10.55 -0.81
CA PRO A 126 4.61 -11.58 -1.72
C PRO A 126 6.15 -11.60 -1.82
N ASP A 127 6.73 -12.80 -1.82
CA ASP A 127 8.20 -12.97 -1.79
C ASP A 127 8.88 -12.56 -3.11
N ALA A 128 10.08 -11.98 -2.97
CA ALA A 128 11.01 -11.75 -4.08
C ALA A 128 11.69 -13.08 -4.52
N PRO A 129 12.16 -13.20 -5.78
CA PRO A 129 12.25 -12.17 -6.81
C PRO A 129 10.95 -11.93 -7.59
N LEU A 130 10.67 -10.66 -7.87
CA LEU A 130 9.49 -10.23 -8.65
C LEU A 130 9.94 -9.42 -9.85
N ALA A 131 9.23 -9.56 -10.96
CA ALA A 131 9.46 -8.74 -12.14
C ALA A 131 8.19 -8.64 -12.98
N PHE A 132 8.03 -7.52 -13.66
CA PHE A 132 6.94 -7.33 -14.61
C PHE A 132 7.37 -6.47 -15.78
N LYS A 133 6.66 -6.62 -16.90
CA LYS A 133 6.88 -5.79 -18.09
C LYS A 133 5.99 -4.55 -18.01
N ALA A 134 6.60 -3.37 -18.08
CA ALA A 134 5.91 -2.09 -18.24
C ALA A 134 5.86 -1.68 -19.73
N SER A 135 5.15 -0.59 -20.03
CA SER A 135 5.07 -0.06 -21.40
C SER A 135 6.41 0.49 -21.87
N ASP A 136 7.08 1.20 -20.98
CA ASP A 136 8.35 1.90 -21.20
C ASP A 136 9.59 1.10 -20.80
N GLY A 137 9.42 -0.06 -20.16
CA GLY A 137 10.55 -0.86 -19.70
C GLY A 137 10.18 -2.15 -18.99
N ARG A 138 11.12 -2.68 -18.21
CA ARG A 138 10.94 -3.83 -17.33
C ARG A 138 11.35 -3.43 -15.92
N ALA A 139 10.51 -3.76 -14.95
CA ALA A 139 10.81 -3.64 -13.54
C ALA A 139 11.23 -5.00 -12.96
N SER A 140 12.22 -5.00 -12.09
CA SER A 140 12.69 -6.18 -11.35
C SER A 140 13.00 -5.81 -9.91
N PHE A 141 12.73 -6.72 -8.99
CA PHE A 141 13.00 -6.57 -7.56
C PHE A 141 13.55 -7.88 -7.02
N ASP A 142 14.69 -7.82 -6.34
CA ASP A 142 15.41 -8.98 -5.78
C ASP A 142 15.29 -9.08 -4.25
N GLY A 143 14.50 -8.22 -3.61
CA GLY A 143 14.39 -8.10 -2.15
C GLY A 143 15.26 -6.98 -1.56
N ARG A 144 16.19 -6.41 -2.32
CA ARG A 144 17.11 -5.33 -1.87
C ARG A 144 17.23 -4.17 -2.85
N HIS A 145 17.09 -4.44 -4.14
CA HIS A 145 17.23 -3.45 -5.19
C HIS A 145 16.05 -3.54 -6.17
N VAL A 146 15.51 -2.37 -6.52
CA VAL A 146 14.57 -2.21 -7.61
C VAL A 146 15.34 -1.79 -8.85
N GLY A 147 15.23 -2.55 -9.93
CA GLY A 147 15.86 -2.25 -11.21
C GLY A 147 14.83 -1.87 -12.26
N PHE A 148 15.11 -0.82 -13.04
CA PHE A 148 14.36 -0.47 -14.24
C PHE A 148 15.26 -0.55 -15.47
N ARG A 149 14.86 -1.39 -16.42
CA ARG A 149 15.50 -1.52 -17.73
C ARG A 149 14.61 -0.93 -18.81
N TRP A 150 15.11 0.04 -19.56
CA TRP A 150 14.28 0.79 -20.51
C TRP A 150 14.10 0.07 -21.84
N SER A 151 12.91 0.20 -22.41
CA SER A 151 12.59 -0.28 -23.76
C SER A 151 13.00 0.76 -24.80
N ARG A 152 13.74 0.34 -25.84
CA ARG A 152 14.17 1.22 -26.94
C ARG A 152 13.03 1.96 -27.63
N THR A 153 11.84 1.36 -27.69
CA THR A 153 10.69 1.90 -28.43
C THR A 153 9.60 2.46 -27.51
N GLY A 154 9.69 2.22 -26.20
CA GLY A 154 8.67 2.59 -25.23
C GLY A 154 9.10 3.68 -24.26
N ALA A 155 10.40 3.81 -23.99
CA ALA A 155 10.92 4.80 -23.06
C ALA A 155 11.01 6.19 -23.68
N SER A 156 10.75 7.22 -22.87
CA SER A 156 11.02 8.60 -23.25
C SER A 156 12.51 8.86 -23.43
N SER A 157 12.85 9.94 -24.13
CA SER A 157 14.25 10.35 -24.29
C SER A 157 14.93 10.69 -22.96
N ALA A 158 14.18 11.16 -21.96
CA ALA A 158 14.67 11.41 -20.60
C ALA A 158 15.12 10.10 -19.93
N LYS A 159 14.24 9.09 -19.90
CA LYS A 159 14.55 7.76 -19.35
C LYS A 159 15.69 7.08 -20.09
N TRP A 160 15.69 7.16 -21.43
CA TRP A 160 16.74 6.58 -22.25
C TRP A 160 18.12 7.21 -21.97
N LYS A 161 18.17 8.54 -21.78
CA LYS A 161 19.40 9.27 -21.40
C LYS A 161 19.88 8.93 -19.99
N ALA A 162 18.96 8.70 -19.05
CA ALA A 162 19.29 8.31 -17.69
C ALA A 162 19.92 6.90 -17.63
N GLY A 163 19.66 6.04 -18.62
CA GLY A 163 20.14 4.66 -18.66
C GLY A 163 19.38 3.76 -17.68
N ASP A 164 19.71 2.47 -17.67
CA ASP A 164 19.11 1.50 -16.74
C ASP A 164 19.30 1.98 -15.30
N GLN A 165 18.22 2.03 -14.53
CA GLN A 165 18.22 2.52 -13.15
C GLN A 165 18.27 1.35 -12.17
N SER A 166 18.94 1.54 -11.04
CA SER A 166 18.93 0.62 -9.92
C SER A 166 18.83 1.41 -8.64
N PHE A 167 17.83 1.06 -7.82
CA PHE A 167 17.52 1.74 -6.58
C PHE A 167 17.62 0.79 -5.39
N SER A 168 18.33 1.17 -4.33
CA SER A 168 18.39 0.40 -3.08
C SER A 168 17.18 0.68 -2.20
N VAL A 169 16.59 -0.35 -1.59
CA VAL A 169 15.45 -0.18 -0.67
C VAL A 169 15.74 0.78 0.50
N SER A 170 17.00 0.96 0.90
CA SER A 170 17.37 1.91 1.95
C SER A 170 17.25 3.37 1.52
N GLU A 171 17.31 3.67 0.23
CA GLU A 171 17.18 5.04 -0.29
C GLU A 171 15.73 5.41 -0.63
N LEU A 172 14.82 4.42 -0.61
CA LEU A 172 13.41 4.60 -0.88
C LEU A 172 12.63 4.93 0.40
N SER A 173 11.65 5.80 0.30
CA SER A 173 10.68 6.13 1.34
C SER A 173 9.35 5.40 1.14
N GLY A 174 9.05 4.97 -0.08
CA GLY A 174 7.83 4.25 -0.40
C GLY A 174 7.64 4.01 -1.89
N VAL A 175 6.43 3.61 -2.28
CA VAL A 175 6.03 3.36 -3.66
C VAL A 175 4.64 3.93 -3.89
N GLU A 176 4.47 4.65 -4.98
CA GLU A 176 3.18 5.07 -5.49
C GLU A 176 2.78 4.13 -6.63
N TRP A 177 1.69 3.41 -6.46
CA TRP A 177 1.12 2.54 -7.48
C TRP A 177 -0.23 3.10 -7.93
N ARG A 178 -0.38 3.27 -9.24
CA ARG A 178 -1.64 3.69 -9.86
C ARG A 178 -2.11 2.63 -10.82
N THR A 179 -3.36 2.18 -10.64
CA THR A 179 -3.88 1.01 -11.36
C THR A 179 -3.67 1.13 -12.89
N PRO A 180 -3.24 0.05 -13.58
CA PRO A 180 -3.08 0.03 -15.04
C PRO A 180 -4.40 0.25 -15.81
N GLU A 181 -5.54 0.21 -15.12
CA GLU A 181 -6.85 0.50 -15.68
C GLU A 181 -7.21 1.99 -15.66
N ALA A 182 -6.43 2.82 -14.96
CA ALA A 182 -6.56 4.27 -15.00
C ALA A 182 -5.95 4.84 -16.29
N ALA A 183 -6.36 6.04 -16.69
CA ALA A 183 -5.86 6.72 -17.90
C ALA A 183 -4.34 6.89 -17.92
N GLU A 184 -3.72 7.06 -16.74
CA GLU A 184 -2.27 7.16 -16.54
C GLU A 184 -1.85 6.21 -15.41
N GLY A 185 -1.90 4.90 -15.66
CA GLY A 185 -1.41 3.90 -14.70
C GLY A 185 0.12 3.84 -14.66
N TYR A 186 0.71 3.70 -13.48
CA TYR A 186 2.17 3.65 -13.30
C TYR A 186 2.57 3.03 -11.96
N LEU A 187 3.87 2.74 -11.82
CA LEU A 187 4.54 2.52 -10.54
C LEU A 187 5.69 3.51 -10.43
N ARG A 188 5.71 4.29 -9.35
CA ARG A 188 6.74 5.29 -9.07
C ARG A 188 7.39 5.00 -7.72
N LEU A 189 8.70 4.98 -7.69
CA LEU A 189 9.47 4.84 -6.46
C LEU A 189 9.62 6.22 -5.82
N LEU A 190 9.30 6.31 -4.53
CA LEU A 190 9.49 7.53 -3.75
C LEU A 190 10.86 7.44 -3.09
N ARG A 191 11.73 8.42 -3.37
CA ARG A 191 13.09 8.48 -2.82
C ARG A 191 13.11 9.32 -1.54
N ARG A 192 13.92 8.93 -0.56
CA ARG A 192 14.09 9.67 0.70
C ARG A 192 14.70 11.06 0.49
N SER A 193 15.62 11.20 -0.47
CA SER A 193 16.24 12.49 -0.83
C SER A 193 15.20 13.53 -1.21
N ASP A 194 14.22 13.13 -2.01
CA ASP A 194 13.21 14.02 -2.58
C ASP A 194 12.26 14.54 -1.49
N VAL A 195 12.03 13.72 -0.45
CA VAL A 195 11.24 14.08 0.74
C VAL A 195 12.03 15.00 1.70
N LEU A 196 13.32 14.72 1.92
CA LEU A 196 14.15 15.47 2.87
C LEU A 196 14.58 16.86 2.39
N LEU A 197 14.75 17.03 1.08
CA LEU A 197 15.17 18.31 0.49
C LEU A 197 14.01 19.27 0.28
N GLY A 198 12.77 18.89 0.61
CA GLY A 198 11.60 19.75 0.47
C GLY A 198 11.47 20.30 -0.96
N GLU A 199 11.89 19.54 -1.97
CA GLU A 199 11.84 19.93 -3.38
C GLU A 199 10.40 19.93 -3.93
N GLU A 200 9.45 20.47 -3.16
CA GLU A 200 8.13 20.93 -3.63
C GLU A 200 8.27 22.08 -4.66
N SER A 201 9.47 22.60 -4.88
CA SER A 201 9.78 23.70 -5.80
C SER A 201 9.88 23.28 -7.27
N THR A 202 9.93 21.98 -7.57
CA THR A 202 9.82 21.49 -8.95
C THR A 202 8.56 20.61 -9.04
N PRO A 203 7.57 20.93 -9.90
CA PRO A 203 6.46 20.01 -10.10
C PRO A 203 7.03 18.64 -10.47
N PRO A 204 6.53 17.55 -9.88
CA PRO A 204 7.07 16.23 -10.13
C PRO A 204 7.16 16.04 -11.65
N ALA A 205 8.34 15.64 -12.12
CA ALA A 205 8.54 15.34 -13.53
C ALA A 205 7.38 14.46 -13.99
N ARG A 206 6.84 14.74 -15.19
CA ARG A 206 5.78 13.89 -15.74
C ARG A 206 6.23 12.43 -15.66
N VAL A 207 5.33 11.53 -15.27
CA VAL A 207 5.67 10.14 -14.93
C VAL A 207 6.37 9.40 -16.09
N ASP A 208 6.07 9.79 -17.33
CA ASP A 208 6.72 9.28 -18.54
C ASP A 208 8.19 9.74 -18.70
N GLN A 209 8.60 10.79 -17.99
CA GLN A 209 9.95 11.35 -17.99
C GLN A 209 10.75 11.03 -16.73
N ASP A 210 10.10 10.65 -15.63
CA ASP A 210 10.74 10.33 -14.35
C ASP A 210 11.48 8.96 -14.39
N PRO A 211 12.81 8.92 -14.28
CA PRO A 211 13.57 7.65 -14.24
C PRO A 211 13.24 6.76 -13.04
N ALA A 212 12.63 7.30 -11.98
CA ALA A 212 12.15 6.53 -10.84
C ALA A 212 10.72 5.99 -11.03
N ALA A 213 10.13 6.12 -12.23
CA ALA A 213 8.80 5.60 -12.55
C ALA A 213 8.80 4.68 -13.78
N VAL A 214 7.88 3.73 -13.81
CA VAL A 214 7.51 2.93 -14.98
C VAL A 214 6.04 3.12 -15.31
N VAL A 215 5.72 3.26 -16.60
CA VAL A 215 4.36 3.53 -17.07
C VAL A 215 3.70 2.24 -17.53
N PHE A 216 2.45 2.04 -17.12
CA PHE A 216 1.64 0.90 -17.56
C PHE A 216 1.03 1.16 -18.93
N GLY A 217 0.70 0.09 -19.64
CA GLY A 217 0.17 0.18 -21.00
C GLY A 217 -0.88 -0.89 -21.26
N VAL A 218 -1.51 -0.81 -22.43
CA VAL A 218 -2.45 -1.83 -22.90
C VAL A 218 -1.69 -3.16 -23.01
N ARG A 219 -1.83 -4.02 -21.99
CA ARG A 219 -1.14 -5.32 -21.78
C ARG A 219 0.24 -5.27 -21.10
N SER A 220 0.61 -4.16 -20.47
CA SER A 220 1.87 -4.04 -19.71
C SER A 220 1.58 -3.47 -18.31
N GLY A 221 2.27 -3.99 -17.30
CA GLY A 221 2.08 -3.65 -15.89
C GLY A 221 0.80 -4.23 -15.28
N PRO A 222 0.43 -5.49 -15.56
CA PRO A 222 -0.84 -6.02 -15.10
C PRO A 222 -0.91 -6.06 -13.57
N VAL A 223 -2.10 -5.83 -13.00
CA VAL A 223 -2.33 -5.73 -11.54
C VAL A 223 -1.73 -6.93 -10.78
N HIS A 224 -1.87 -8.14 -11.32
CA HIS A 224 -1.41 -9.38 -10.68
C HIS A 224 0.11 -9.55 -10.62
N GLU A 225 0.88 -8.67 -11.27
CA GLU A 225 2.35 -8.64 -11.16
C GLU A 225 2.82 -7.33 -10.54
N SER A 226 2.27 -6.19 -10.97
CA SER A 226 2.74 -4.86 -10.54
C SER A 226 2.36 -4.51 -9.10
N LEU A 227 1.21 -4.99 -8.61
CA LEU A 227 0.79 -4.73 -7.23
C LEU A 227 1.55 -5.59 -6.21
N PRO A 228 1.69 -6.93 -6.39
CA PRO A 228 2.61 -7.74 -5.58
C PRO A 228 4.03 -7.18 -5.53
N PHE A 229 4.52 -6.69 -6.67
CA PHE A 229 5.80 -6.01 -6.75
C PHE A 229 5.88 -4.78 -5.85
N ALA A 230 4.89 -3.88 -5.93
CA ALA A 230 4.85 -2.68 -5.09
C ALA A 230 4.80 -3.03 -3.59
N ALA A 231 4.00 -4.03 -3.23
CA ALA A 231 3.88 -4.51 -1.86
C ALA A 231 5.21 -5.04 -1.30
N ALA A 232 5.92 -5.86 -2.08
CA ALA A 232 7.21 -6.41 -1.67
C ALA A 232 8.27 -5.33 -1.47
N VAL A 233 8.26 -4.28 -2.31
CA VAL A 233 9.13 -3.12 -2.15
C VAL A 233 8.78 -2.34 -0.89
N LEU A 234 7.50 -2.02 -0.65
CA LEU A 234 7.06 -1.32 0.57
C LEU A 234 7.49 -2.06 1.85
N GLU A 235 7.25 -3.37 1.90
CA GLU A 235 7.64 -4.18 3.05
C GLU A 235 9.17 -4.15 3.28
N SER A 236 9.94 -4.22 2.21
CA SER A 236 11.41 -4.17 2.27
C SER A 236 11.94 -2.78 2.68
N VAL A 237 11.27 -1.70 2.26
CA VAL A 237 11.58 -0.33 2.68
C VAL A 237 11.33 -0.16 4.18
N GLN A 238 10.21 -0.66 4.70
CA GLN A 238 9.91 -0.64 6.13
C GLN A 238 10.93 -1.45 6.94
N LYS A 239 11.26 -2.68 6.49
CA LYS A 239 12.28 -3.54 7.13
C LYS A 239 13.67 -2.92 7.12
N SER A 240 14.01 -2.15 6.09
CA SER A 240 15.30 -1.46 5.96
C SER A 240 15.40 -0.20 6.84
N GLY A 241 14.29 0.27 7.39
CA GLY A 241 14.24 1.39 8.32
C GLY A 241 14.67 1.00 9.74
N ALA A 242 15.96 1.04 10.03
CA ALA A 242 16.45 1.07 11.40
C ALA A 242 16.21 2.47 12.04
N ALA A 243 15.26 2.55 12.99
CA ALA A 243 15.00 3.63 13.96
C ALA A 243 14.60 5.03 13.42
N PRO A 244 13.82 5.83 14.19
CA PRO A 244 12.83 6.74 13.64
C PRO A 244 13.44 8.08 13.22
N ALA A 245 13.37 8.41 11.94
CA ALA A 245 13.18 9.79 11.55
C ALA A 245 11.67 10.03 11.59
N LEU A 246 11.21 10.60 12.71
CA LEU A 246 9.89 11.20 12.97
C LEU A 246 8.79 10.82 11.98
N ALA A 247 7.83 10.03 12.48
CA ALA A 247 6.50 9.90 11.93
C ALA A 247 5.85 11.29 11.81
N LEU A 248 6.16 11.99 10.73
CA LEU A 248 5.32 12.99 10.15
C LEU A 248 4.74 12.34 8.90
N HIS A 249 3.43 12.41 8.76
CA HIS A 249 2.58 12.01 7.63
C HIS A 249 1.60 10.88 7.97
N THR A 250 0.73 11.11 8.97
CA THR A 250 -0.73 10.98 8.86
C THR A 250 -1.39 11.33 10.21
N ALA A 251 -1.63 12.62 10.46
CA ALA A 251 -2.66 13.05 11.40
C ALA A 251 -3.38 14.23 10.75
N ARG A 252 -4.69 14.10 10.58
CA ARG A 252 -5.54 15.19 10.12
C ARG A 252 -5.52 16.31 11.16
N ARG A 253 -5.09 17.50 10.74
CA ARG A 253 -5.46 18.85 11.20
C ARG A 253 -6.27 18.90 12.50
N ASP A 254 -5.57 18.80 13.63
CA ASP A 254 -6.10 19.14 14.95
C ASP A 254 -5.57 20.53 15.35
N PRO A 255 -6.42 21.47 15.83
CA PRO A 255 -5.99 22.73 16.43
C PRO A 255 -4.86 22.60 17.47
N ALA A 256 -4.76 21.47 18.17
CA ALA A 256 -3.68 21.19 19.12
C ALA A 256 -2.30 21.07 18.44
N ASP A 257 -2.24 20.50 17.23
CA ASP A 257 -1.00 20.34 16.47
C ASP A 257 -0.50 21.69 15.92
N ILE A 258 -1.43 22.60 15.59
CA ILE A 258 -1.10 23.96 15.16
C ILE A 258 -0.47 24.73 16.33
N ALA A 259 -1.00 24.57 17.55
CA ALA A 259 -0.44 25.18 18.75
C ALA A 259 0.98 24.67 19.07
N GLU A 260 1.23 23.37 18.89
CA GLU A 260 2.56 22.76 19.02
C GLU A 260 3.55 23.30 17.97
N ARG A 261 3.09 23.43 16.71
CA ARG A 261 3.91 24.00 15.62
C ARG A 261 4.25 25.47 15.84
N ILE A 262 3.32 26.27 16.37
CA ILE A 262 3.57 27.67 16.74
C ILE A 262 4.58 27.74 17.91
N ARG A 263 4.51 26.81 18.86
CA ARG A 263 5.47 26.72 19.98
C ARG A 263 6.88 26.43 19.46
N HIS A 264 7.02 25.43 18.59
CA HIS A 264 8.30 25.07 17.97
C HIS A 264 8.88 26.19 17.08
N LEU A 265 8.01 26.90 16.33
CA LEU A 265 8.42 28.07 15.56
C LEU A 265 8.96 29.21 16.45
N GLY A 266 8.39 29.37 17.65
CA GLY A 266 8.89 30.32 18.67
C GLY A 266 10.25 29.92 19.25
N GLU A 267 10.49 28.62 19.46
CA GLU A 267 11.79 28.10 19.91
C GLU A 267 12.90 28.34 18.86
N LEU A 268 12.59 28.15 17.58
CA LEU A 268 13.53 28.39 16.48
C LEU A 268 13.85 29.89 16.30
N HIS A 269 12.87 30.76 16.52
CA HIS A 269 13.06 32.21 16.52
C HIS A 269 13.95 32.66 17.68
N GLN A 270 13.70 32.15 18.89
CA GLN A 270 14.55 32.42 20.05
C GLN A 270 15.99 31.89 19.88
N ALA A 271 16.16 30.79 19.14
CA ALA A 271 17.47 30.25 18.77
C ALA A 271 18.18 31.06 17.65
N GLY A 272 17.54 32.10 17.10
CA GLY A 272 18.09 32.93 16.02
C GLY A 272 18.19 32.23 14.67
N LEU A 273 17.50 31.10 14.50
CA LEU A 273 17.51 30.28 13.28
C LEU A 273 16.48 30.74 12.24
N VAL A 274 15.60 31.66 12.64
CA VAL A 274 14.54 32.23 11.80
C VAL A 274 14.52 33.73 12.05
N THR A 275 14.39 34.52 10.97
CA THR A 275 14.31 35.98 11.08
C THR A 275 12.93 36.44 11.58
N ASP A 276 12.83 37.67 12.09
CA ASP A 276 11.56 38.25 12.58
C ASP A 276 10.44 38.24 11.52
N ASP A 277 10.82 38.48 10.26
CA ASP A 277 9.90 38.52 9.11
C ASP A 277 9.39 37.11 8.75
N GLU A 278 10.28 36.12 8.74
CA GLU A 278 9.94 34.71 8.48
C GLU A 278 9.08 34.12 9.61
N PHE A 279 9.39 34.46 10.86
CA PHE A 279 8.59 34.07 12.03
C PHE A 279 7.17 34.64 11.93
N SER A 280 7.05 35.93 11.63
CA SER A 280 5.76 36.61 11.54
C SER A 280 4.90 36.06 10.39
N SER A 281 5.50 35.81 9.23
CA SER A 281 4.82 35.24 8.06
C SER A 281 4.32 33.81 8.33
N LYS A 282 5.18 32.94 8.86
CA LYS A 282 4.83 31.54 9.14
C LYS A 282 3.83 31.40 10.28
N LYS A 283 3.92 32.24 11.31
CA LYS A 283 2.92 32.27 12.39
C LYS A 283 1.55 32.71 11.87
N ALA A 284 1.49 33.72 11.01
CA ALA A 284 0.23 34.14 10.39
C ALA A 284 -0.37 33.06 9.49
N GLN A 285 0.45 32.34 8.74
CA GLN A 285 0.03 31.20 7.92
C GLN A 285 -0.55 30.07 8.78
N LEU A 286 0.14 29.68 9.86
CA LEU A 286 -0.32 28.63 10.78
C LEU A 286 -1.59 29.03 11.55
N LEU A 287 -1.74 30.31 11.92
CA LEU A 287 -2.96 30.82 12.55
C LEU A 287 -4.14 30.92 11.58
N ALA A 288 -3.91 31.04 10.27
CA ALA A 288 -4.97 31.01 9.27
C ALA A 288 -5.47 29.58 8.98
N GLU A 289 -4.75 28.55 9.47
CA GLU A 289 -5.13 27.14 9.37
C GLU A 289 -5.97 26.65 10.56
N LEU A 290 -6.17 27.49 11.59
CA LEU A 290 -7.09 27.32 12.72
C LEU A 290 -8.53 27.67 12.31
#